data_AF-A0A8T8HWX8-F1
#
_entry.id   AF-A0A8T8HWX8-F1
#
_cell.length_a   1.000
_cell.length_b   1.000
_cell.length_c   1.000
_cell.angle_alpha   90.00
_cell.angle_beta   90.00
_cell.angle_gamma   90.00
#
_symmetry.space_group_name_H-M   'P 1'
#
loop_
_entity.id
_entity.type
_entity.pdbx_description
1 polymer ?
#
loop_
_entity_poly.entity_id
_entity_poly.type
_entity_poly.pdbx_seq_one_letter_code
_entity_poly.pdbx_strand_id
1 'polypeptide(L)'
;MTLLHALGSIDEVGWLLHPPLIDLLYRLGERSGMSWWKKRWTYAHKQLRALGVEDAVLEQAARDLGRDDPAIAPSGEGRDLAFTEFRTALGGDAEAASRWVQWAERRHLLVRGAPVTCTACSARSWLPMGALPPPVVCIGCGREIDQPFPPNGLSFTYRLGEPLRRVLETDSLGHLLVLRWFAELFDYTGLVGAHPGVTFTDPTTGKDVGEADVILLFPNGDLVPVEVKRRIAGVDPRTLSLMDTLTEALEAPWDALAVTQPARDCPELTPHRRDMPARCRFLLTDDQLHDDDVFWSMGTDPFAWAPRTAEEDRERQRKFVRTIR
;
A
#
# COMPACT_ATOMS: atom_id res chain seq x y z
N MET A 1 16.72 -5.16 -2.87
CA MET A 1 15.69 -6.11 -3.34
C MET A 1 14.37 -5.34 -3.39
N THR A 2 13.73 -5.26 -4.57
CA THR A 2 12.42 -4.62 -4.75
C THR A 2 11.31 -5.58 -4.28
N LEU A 3 10.12 -5.06 -3.96
CA LEU A 3 9.00 -5.90 -3.52
C LEU A 3 8.59 -6.92 -4.59
N LEU A 4 8.51 -6.52 -5.87
CA LEU A 4 8.20 -7.45 -6.96
C LEU A 4 9.19 -8.61 -7.07
N HIS A 5 10.49 -8.36 -6.86
CA HIS A 5 11.48 -9.43 -6.83
C HIS A 5 11.28 -10.38 -5.63
N ALA A 6 10.89 -9.84 -4.47
CA ALA A 6 10.59 -10.66 -3.29
C ALA A 6 9.30 -11.49 -3.48
N LEU A 7 8.31 -10.95 -4.20
CA LEU A 7 7.08 -11.64 -4.58
C LEU A 7 7.32 -12.71 -5.66
N GLY A 8 8.22 -12.47 -6.61
CA GLY A 8 8.58 -13.42 -7.67
C GLY A 8 7.74 -13.31 -8.94
N SER A 9 6.49 -12.85 -8.86
CA SER A 9 5.63 -12.50 -10.00
C SER A 9 4.73 -11.32 -9.65
N ILE A 10 4.17 -10.66 -10.67
CA ILE A 10 3.13 -9.64 -10.49
C ILE A 10 1.81 -10.25 -9.97
N ASP A 11 1.49 -11.49 -10.36
CA ASP A 11 0.28 -12.20 -9.92
C ASP A 11 0.23 -12.38 -8.41
N GLU A 12 1.40 -12.43 -7.77
CA GLU A 12 1.55 -12.59 -6.34
C GLU A 12 1.14 -11.34 -5.55
N VAL A 13 1.01 -10.18 -6.22
CA VAL A 13 0.32 -9.00 -5.66
C VAL A 13 -1.14 -9.32 -5.34
N GLY A 14 -1.73 -10.36 -5.97
CA GLY A 14 -3.04 -10.90 -5.64
C GLY A 14 -3.23 -11.19 -4.14
N TRP A 15 -2.18 -11.59 -3.42
CA TRP A 15 -2.22 -11.85 -1.97
C TRP A 15 -2.25 -10.57 -1.10
N LEU A 16 -2.07 -9.40 -1.72
CA LEU A 16 -2.09 -8.08 -1.08
C LEU A 16 -3.39 -7.31 -1.38
N LEU A 17 -4.37 -7.90 -2.08
CA LEU A 17 -5.61 -7.21 -2.49
C LEU A 17 -6.64 -7.02 -1.36
N HIS A 18 -6.34 -7.48 -0.15
CA HIS A 18 -7.31 -7.47 0.96
C HIS A 18 -7.17 -6.20 1.81
N PRO A 19 -8.13 -5.25 1.77
CA PRO A 19 -7.92 -3.93 2.39
C PRO A 19 -7.67 -3.98 3.90
N PRO A 20 -8.40 -4.78 4.71
CA PRO A 20 -8.08 -4.91 6.13
C PRO A 20 -6.67 -5.45 6.43
N LEU A 21 -6.08 -6.23 5.51
CA LEU A 21 -4.69 -6.66 5.63
C LEU A 21 -3.73 -5.52 5.25
N ILE A 22 -3.99 -4.80 4.17
CA ILE A 22 -3.21 -3.60 3.81
C ILE A 22 -3.16 -2.62 5.00
N ASP A 23 -4.31 -2.33 5.61
CA ASP A 23 -4.41 -1.49 6.81
C ASP A 23 -3.57 -2.03 7.98
N LEU A 24 -3.59 -3.35 8.19
CA LEU A 24 -2.76 -4.00 9.20
C LEU A 24 -1.26 -3.81 8.90
N LEU A 25 -0.85 -3.90 7.64
CA LEU A 25 0.54 -3.75 7.23
C LEU A 25 1.04 -2.31 7.39
N TYR A 26 0.23 -1.31 7.02
CA TYR A 26 0.55 0.09 7.33
C TYR A 26 0.67 0.30 8.85
N ARG A 27 -0.25 -0.24 9.65
CA ARG A 27 -0.18 -0.17 11.13
C ARG A 27 1.07 -0.85 11.69
N LEU A 28 1.52 -1.94 11.08
CA LEU A 28 2.74 -2.65 11.47
C LEU A 28 4.00 -1.83 11.16
N GLY A 29 3.97 -1.07 10.05
CA GLY A 29 5.06 -0.18 9.65
C GLY A 29 5.16 1.12 10.43
N GLU A 30 4.09 1.57 11.08
CA GLU A 30 4.11 2.79 11.89
C GLU A 30 5.15 2.75 13.01
N ARG A 31 5.85 3.87 13.24
CA ARG A 31 6.60 4.06 14.49
C ARG A 31 5.69 3.89 15.72
N SER A 32 6.22 3.30 16.78
CA SER A 32 5.55 3.24 18.08
C SER A 32 5.11 4.66 18.52
N GLY A 33 3.83 4.82 18.90
CA GLY A 33 3.25 6.12 19.26
C GLY A 33 2.56 6.90 18.13
N MET A 34 2.78 6.56 16.85
CA MET A 34 2.15 7.28 15.73
C MET A 34 0.62 7.08 15.64
N SER A 35 0.11 5.89 15.93
CA SER A 35 -1.34 5.67 16.04
C SER A 35 -1.99 6.54 17.13
N TRP A 36 -1.29 6.82 18.23
CA TRP A 36 -1.74 7.79 19.23
C TRP A 36 -1.71 9.22 18.67
N TRP A 37 -0.65 9.60 17.94
CA TRP A 37 -0.54 10.88 17.27
C TRP A 37 -1.65 11.12 16.23
N LYS A 38 -1.92 10.13 15.37
CA LYS A 38 -3.02 10.16 14.39
C LYS A 38 -4.38 10.26 15.07
N LYS A 39 -4.64 9.46 16.12
CA LYS A 39 -5.89 9.55 16.91
C LYS A 39 -6.06 10.91 17.56
N ARG A 40 -4.97 11.49 18.07
CA ARG A 40 -4.95 12.84 18.65
C ARG A 40 -5.28 13.89 17.59
N TRP A 41 -4.74 13.75 16.38
CA TRP A 41 -5.09 14.59 15.23
C TRP A 41 -6.57 14.46 14.84
N THR A 42 -7.10 13.24 14.70
CA THR A 42 -8.52 13.02 14.39
C THR A 42 -9.43 13.66 15.45
N TYR A 43 -9.06 13.54 16.73
CA TYR A 43 -9.79 14.17 17.82
C TYR A 43 -9.72 15.70 17.76
N ALA A 44 -8.53 16.27 17.55
CA ALA A 44 -8.34 17.71 17.39
C ALA A 44 -9.12 18.25 16.19
N HIS A 45 -9.11 17.52 15.07
CA HIS A 45 -9.85 17.86 13.86
C HIS A 45 -11.36 17.91 14.12
N LYS A 46 -11.91 16.90 14.81
CA LYS A 46 -13.32 16.86 15.20
C LYS A 46 -13.71 18.02 16.12
N GLN A 47 -12.83 18.38 17.06
CA GLN A 47 -13.03 19.53 17.94
C GLN A 47 -13.00 20.86 17.19
N LEU A 48 -12.05 21.05 16.29
CA LEU A 48 -11.93 22.29 15.50
C LEU A 48 -13.09 22.46 14.52
N ARG A 49 -13.59 21.37 13.91
CA ARG A 49 -14.84 21.39 13.16
C ARG A 49 -16.04 21.81 14.01
N ALA A 50 -16.14 21.30 15.23
CA ALA A 50 -17.21 21.68 16.16
C ALA A 50 -17.13 23.16 16.58
N LEU A 51 -15.95 23.78 16.46
CA LEU A 51 -15.72 25.22 16.69
C LEU A 51 -15.92 26.08 15.44
N GLY A 52 -16.35 25.49 14.31
CA GLY A 52 -16.65 26.21 13.08
C GLY A 52 -15.41 26.59 12.26
N VAL A 53 -14.26 25.95 12.49
CA VAL A 53 -13.08 26.15 11.62
C VAL A 53 -13.36 25.50 10.27
N GLU A 54 -13.09 26.22 9.18
CA GLU A 54 -13.29 25.72 7.82
C GLU A 54 -12.41 24.51 7.50
N ASP A 55 -13.00 23.53 6.84
CA ASP A 55 -12.34 22.27 6.48
C ASP A 55 -11.10 22.47 5.62
N ALA A 56 -11.12 23.46 4.71
CA ALA A 56 -9.97 23.77 3.86
C ALA A 56 -8.75 24.21 4.68
N VAL A 57 -8.97 24.99 5.74
CA VAL A 57 -7.90 25.48 6.64
C VAL A 57 -7.35 24.33 7.48
N LEU A 58 -8.22 23.44 7.95
CA LEU A 58 -7.82 22.28 8.74
C LEU A 58 -7.02 21.26 7.92
N GLU A 59 -7.44 20.98 6.69
CA GLU A 59 -6.74 20.07 5.79
C GLU A 59 -5.40 20.66 5.32
N GLN A 60 -5.32 21.98 5.12
CA GLN A 60 -4.04 22.64 4.85
C GLN A 60 -3.09 22.53 6.05
N ALA A 61 -3.55 22.88 7.26
CA ALA A 61 -2.73 22.80 8.47
C ALA A 61 -2.30 21.36 8.80
N ALA A 62 -3.17 20.38 8.54
CA ALA A 62 -2.84 18.97 8.72
C ALA A 62 -1.75 18.51 7.76
N ARG A 63 -1.79 18.97 6.49
CA ARG A 63 -0.74 18.71 5.50
C ARG A 63 0.57 19.38 5.89
N ASP A 64 0.54 20.66 6.27
CA ASP A 64 1.74 21.43 6.64
C ASP A 64 2.45 20.85 7.89
N LEU A 65 1.69 20.19 8.78
CA LEU A 65 2.20 19.58 10.00
C LEU A 65 2.52 18.09 9.85
N GLY A 66 2.55 17.57 8.62
CA GLY A 66 2.97 16.20 8.32
C GLY A 66 2.05 15.12 8.90
N ARG A 67 0.74 15.41 9.06
CA ARG A 67 -0.24 14.42 9.56
C ARG A 67 -0.23 13.15 8.70
N ASP A 68 -0.11 13.35 7.39
CA ASP A 68 -0.22 12.32 6.38
C ASP A 68 1.14 11.79 5.92
N ASP A 69 2.25 12.30 6.46
CA ASP A 69 3.57 11.78 6.17
C ASP A 69 3.67 10.32 6.64
N PRO A 70 4.08 9.38 5.77
CA PRO A 70 4.29 8.00 6.14
C PRO A 70 5.49 7.91 7.10
N ALA A 71 5.23 8.02 8.41
CA ALA A 71 6.22 7.74 9.43
C ALA A 71 6.39 6.22 9.60
N ILE A 72 6.89 5.57 8.55
CA ILE A 72 7.31 4.18 8.61
C ILE A 72 8.60 4.10 9.44
N ALA A 73 8.61 3.19 10.40
CA ALA A 73 9.77 3.00 11.25
C ALA A 73 10.97 2.54 10.42
N PRO A 74 12.19 3.00 10.75
CA PRO A 74 13.42 2.40 10.24
C PRO A 74 13.45 0.89 10.51
N SER A 75 14.29 0.19 9.76
CA SER A 75 14.48 -1.26 9.95
C SER A 75 14.83 -1.56 11.42
N GLY A 76 14.14 -2.53 12.02
CA GLY A 76 14.32 -2.92 13.42
C GLY A 76 13.59 -2.06 14.46
N GLU A 77 13.00 -0.92 14.09
CA GLU A 77 12.22 -0.06 15.01
C GLU A 77 10.69 -0.17 14.83
N GLY A 78 10.24 -0.97 13.86
CA GLY A 78 8.83 -1.21 13.59
C GLY A 78 8.09 -1.89 14.74
N ARG A 79 6.77 -1.74 14.74
CA ARG A 79 5.91 -2.49 15.66
C ARG A 79 5.99 -3.97 15.35
N ASP A 80 5.78 -4.78 16.38
CA ASP A 80 5.50 -6.20 16.22
C ASP A 80 4.06 -6.52 16.62
N LEU A 81 3.43 -7.41 15.86
CA LEU A 81 2.04 -7.83 16.07
C LEU A 81 1.95 -9.33 16.27
N ALA A 82 1.01 -9.75 17.12
CA ALA A 82 0.72 -11.16 17.33
C ALA A 82 -0.07 -11.76 16.14
N PHE A 83 0.00 -13.08 15.99
CA PHE A 83 -0.77 -13.82 14.97
C PHE A 83 -2.28 -13.52 15.01
N THR A 84 -2.83 -13.24 16.20
CA THR A 84 -4.24 -12.92 16.40
C THR A 84 -4.71 -11.67 15.65
N GLU A 85 -3.81 -10.73 15.37
CA GLU A 85 -4.13 -9.53 14.59
C GLU A 85 -4.36 -9.87 13.12
N PHE A 86 -3.56 -10.77 12.53
CA PHE A 86 -3.75 -11.27 11.17
C PHE A 86 -5.04 -12.09 11.05
N ARG A 87 -5.32 -12.93 12.06
CA ARG A 87 -6.59 -13.66 12.14
C ARG A 87 -7.78 -12.71 12.18
N THR A 88 -7.70 -11.64 12.96
CA THR A 88 -8.76 -10.62 13.04
C THR A 88 -8.93 -9.90 11.69
N ALA A 89 -7.83 -9.52 11.04
CA ALA A 89 -7.87 -8.89 9.72
C ALA A 89 -8.51 -9.80 8.66
N LEU A 90 -8.36 -11.12 8.77
CA LEU A 90 -8.95 -12.12 7.87
C LEU A 90 -10.30 -12.67 8.39
N GLY A 91 -11.07 -11.85 9.10
CA GLY A 91 -12.44 -12.19 9.50
C GLY A 91 -12.55 -13.27 10.60
N GLY A 92 -11.50 -13.47 11.38
CA GLY A 92 -11.44 -14.50 12.42
C GLY A 92 -10.96 -15.86 11.93
N ASP A 93 -10.62 -16.00 10.65
CA ASP A 93 -10.25 -17.27 10.05
C ASP A 93 -8.80 -17.67 10.34
N ALA A 94 -8.62 -18.75 11.11
CA ALA A 94 -7.31 -19.21 11.52
C ALA A 94 -6.51 -19.88 10.40
N GLU A 95 -7.18 -20.59 9.48
CA GLU A 95 -6.53 -21.29 8.37
C GLU A 95 -6.01 -20.30 7.33
N ALA A 96 -6.87 -19.38 6.89
CA ALA A 96 -6.53 -18.30 5.98
C ALA A 96 -5.38 -17.45 6.54
N ALA A 97 -5.43 -17.08 7.83
CA ALA A 97 -4.36 -16.32 8.47
C ALA A 97 -3.05 -17.09 8.55
N SER A 98 -3.10 -18.39 8.84
CA SER A 98 -1.90 -19.23 8.86
C SER A 98 -1.26 -19.31 7.48
N ARG A 99 -2.07 -19.55 6.43
CA ARG A 99 -1.59 -19.62 5.05
C ARG A 99 -1.01 -18.30 4.57
N TRP A 100 -1.70 -17.19 4.83
CA TRP A 100 -1.24 -15.86 4.46
C TRP A 100 0.06 -15.49 5.15
N VAL A 101 0.18 -15.70 6.47
CA VAL A 101 1.42 -15.41 7.22
C VAL A 101 2.59 -16.27 6.73
N GLN A 102 2.36 -17.57 6.50
CA GLN A 102 3.39 -18.46 5.96
C GLN A 102 3.83 -18.05 4.55
N TRP A 103 2.91 -17.62 3.69
CA TRP A 103 3.23 -17.05 2.39
C TRP A 103 4.07 -15.78 2.54
N ALA A 104 3.64 -14.84 3.38
CA ALA A 104 4.32 -13.56 3.61
C ALA A 104 5.74 -13.74 4.16
N GLU A 105 5.97 -14.72 5.05
CA GLU A 105 7.30 -15.05 5.55
C GLU A 105 8.20 -15.67 4.47
N ARG A 106 7.68 -16.60 3.67
CA ARG A 106 8.44 -17.22 2.56
C ARG A 106 8.87 -16.19 1.52
N ARG A 107 8.09 -15.11 1.37
CA ARG A 107 8.38 -13.97 0.48
C ARG A 107 9.10 -12.82 1.18
N HIS A 108 9.56 -13.02 2.41
CA HIS A 108 10.28 -12.02 3.22
C HIS A 108 9.52 -10.70 3.45
N LEU A 109 8.19 -10.73 3.36
CA LEU A 109 7.32 -9.58 3.65
C LEU A 109 7.10 -9.43 5.16
N LEU A 110 7.14 -10.54 5.88
CA LEU A 110 7.12 -10.60 7.33
C LEU A 110 8.37 -11.30 7.86
N VAL A 111 8.81 -10.86 9.03
CA VAL A 111 9.84 -11.51 9.82
C VAL A 111 9.23 -11.94 11.14
N ARG A 112 9.25 -13.25 11.41
CA ARG A 112 8.85 -13.80 12.71
C ARG A 112 9.98 -13.70 13.72
N GLY A 113 9.62 -13.38 14.95
CA GLY A 113 10.53 -13.24 16.07
C GLY A 113 9.78 -13.24 17.39
N ALA A 114 10.47 -12.84 18.45
CA ALA A 114 9.87 -12.76 19.78
C ALA A 114 10.38 -11.54 20.56
N PRO A 115 9.52 -10.92 21.38
CA PRO A 115 9.96 -9.91 22.33
C PRO A 115 10.76 -10.58 23.47
N VAL A 116 11.86 -9.94 23.86
CA VAL A 116 12.69 -10.33 25.00
C VAL A 116 12.78 -9.18 25.98
N THR A 117 12.58 -9.47 27.26
CA THR A 117 12.74 -8.49 28.34
C THR A 117 13.90 -8.89 29.23
N CYS A 118 14.85 -7.98 29.42
CA CYS A 118 15.99 -8.22 30.31
C CYS A 118 15.53 -8.27 31.77
N THR A 119 15.86 -9.35 32.48
CA THR A 119 15.54 -9.51 33.91
C THR A 119 16.32 -8.56 34.81
N ALA A 120 17.47 -8.04 34.36
CA ALA A 120 18.32 -7.15 35.14
C ALA A 120 17.98 -5.67 35.02
N CYS A 121 17.64 -5.17 33.83
CA CYS A 121 17.37 -3.74 33.59
C CYS A 121 15.99 -3.45 32.98
N SER A 122 15.16 -4.48 32.77
CA SER A 122 13.83 -4.36 32.18
C SER A 122 13.79 -3.82 30.74
N ALA A 123 14.94 -3.66 30.08
CA ALA A 123 15.01 -3.27 28.68
C ALA A 123 14.29 -4.31 27.81
N ARG A 124 13.44 -3.81 26.91
CA ARG A 124 12.70 -4.63 25.95
C ARG A 124 13.40 -4.58 24.60
N SER A 125 13.55 -5.73 23.98
CA SER A 125 14.07 -5.90 22.64
C SER A 125 13.17 -6.88 21.89
N TRP A 126 13.32 -6.94 20.58
CA TRP A 126 12.66 -7.93 19.74
C TRP A 126 13.72 -8.62 18.90
N LEU A 127 13.69 -9.94 18.87
CA LEU A 127 14.69 -10.74 18.18
C LEU A 127 14.04 -11.53 17.05
N PRO A 128 14.60 -11.49 15.82
CA PRO A 128 14.15 -12.35 14.74
C PRO A 128 14.44 -13.82 15.08
N MET A 129 13.70 -14.75 14.47
CA MET A 129 13.80 -16.18 14.78
C MET A 129 15.22 -16.74 14.73
N GLY A 130 16.03 -16.29 13.76
CA GLY A 130 17.43 -16.72 13.62
C GLY A 130 18.37 -16.25 14.75
N ALA A 131 17.95 -15.28 15.55
CA ALA A 131 18.72 -14.72 16.68
C ALA A 131 18.15 -15.13 18.06
N LEU A 132 17.21 -16.09 18.10
CA LEU A 132 16.58 -16.56 19.34
C LEU A 132 17.43 -17.52 20.20
N PRO A 133 18.38 -18.32 19.69
CA PRO A 133 19.12 -19.25 20.55
C PRO A 133 19.83 -18.53 21.71
N PRO A 134 19.63 -18.95 22.97
CA PRO A 134 20.35 -18.37 24.10
C PRO A 134 21.84 -18.75 24.08
N PRO A 135 22.71 -17.96 24.73
CA PRO A 135 22.39 -16.75 25.49
C PRO A 135 22.09 -15.54 24.59
N VAL A 136 21.15 -14.69 25.02
CA VAL A 136 20.83 -13.43 24.35
C VAL A 136 21.51 -12.28 25.08
N VAL A 137 22.21 -11.39 24.37
CA VAL A 137 22.80 -10.20 24.98
C VAL A 137 21.77 -9.06 25.07
N CYS A 138 21.59 -8.51 26.28
CA CYS A 138 20.71 -7.37 26.49
C CYS A 138 21.26 -6.09 25.84
N ILE A 139 20.47 -5.48 24.95
CA ILE A 139 20.81 -4.20 24.31
C ILE A 139 20.91 -3.02 25.30
N GLY A 140 20.31 -3.13 26.48
CA GLY A 140 20.28 -2.06 27.47
C GLY A 140 21.48 -2.06 28.42
N CYS A 141 21.86 -3.23 28.96
CA CYS A 141 22.92 -3.35 29.96
C CYS A 141 24.10 -4.26 29.55
N GLY A 142 24.06 -4.85 28.35
CA GLY A 142 25.12 -5.73 27.83
C GLY A 142 25.23 -7.09 28.51
N ARG A 143 24.39 -7.40 29.49
CA ARG A 143 24.41 -8.71 30.19
C ARG A 143 23.75 -9.79 29.34
N GLU A 144 24.29 -11.00 29.44
CA GLU A 144 23.68 -12.21 28.90
C GLU A 144 22.38 -12.54 29.63
N ILE A 145 21.41 -13.03 28.88
CA ILE A 145 20.11 -13.51 29.34
C ILE A 145 20.05 -15.00 28.98
N ASP A 146 20.29 -15.85 29.97
CA ASP A 146 20.30 -17.32 29.77
C ASP A 146 18.90 -17.89 29.53
N GLN A 147 17.89 -17.26 30.12
CA GLN A 147 16.47 -17.64 30.00
C GLN A 147 15.65 -16.46 29.47
N PRO A 148 15.78 -16.11 28.17
CA PRO A 148 15.11 -14.94 27.59
C PRO A 148 13.61 -15.14 27.36
N PHE A 149 13.12 -16.37 27.49
CA PHE A 149 11.73 -16.76 27.21
C PHE A 149 11.07 -17.39 28.43
N PRO A 150 9.76 -17.21 28.61
CA PRO A 150 9.05 -17.79 29.74
C PRO A 150 8.93 -19.32 29.60
N PRO A 151 8.81 -20.06 30.72
CA PRO A 151 8.81 -21.52 30.73
C PRO A 151 7.57 -22.14 30.09
N ASN A 152 6.48 -21.37 29.98
CA ASN A 152 5.21 -21.81 29.39
C ASN A 152 5.17 -21.71 27.86
N GLY A 153 6.26 -21.28 27.22
CA GLY A 153 6.44 -21.32 25.77
C GLY A 153 6.92 -20.01 25.16
N LEU A 154 7.19 -20.07 23.86
CA LEU A 154 7.64 -18.94 23.07
C LEU A 154 6.46 -18.30 22.31
N SER A 155 6.18 -17.03 22.60
CA SER A 155 5.15 -16.26 21.89
C SER A 155 5.76 -15.53 20.71
N PHE A 156 5.40 -15.94 19.49
CA PHE A 156 5.86 -15.27 18.29
C PHE A 156 5.07 -14.00 17.98
N THR A 157 5.80 -12.97 17.56
CA THR A 157 5.25 -11.77 16.93
C THR A 157 5.94 -11.52 15.59
N TYR A 158 5.32 -10.70 14.74
CA TYR A 158 5.75 -10.47 13.37
C TYR A 158 6.05 -9.00 13.16
N ARG A 159 7.12 -8.71 12.43
CA ARG A 159 7.48 -7.36 11.94
C ARG A 159 7.48 -7.34 10.42
N LEU A 160 7.38 -6.14 9.83
CA LEU A 160 7.58 -5.98 8.39
C LEU A 160 9.00 -6.39 8.00
N GLY A 161 9.10 -7.15 6.92
CA GLY A 161 10.35 -7.36 6.21
C GLY A 161 10.72 -6.14 5.36
N GLU A 162 12.00 -6.01 5.06
CA GLU A 162 12.57 -4.84 4.37
C GLU A 162 11.92 -4.54 3.00
N PRO A 163 11.60 -5.52 2.12
CA PRO A 163 10.99 -5.23 0.83
C PRO A 163 9.63 -4.52 0.96
N LEU A 164 8.79 -4.99 1.87
CA LEU A 164 7.48 -4.39 2.12
C LEU A 164 7.61 -3.05 2.86
N ARG A 165 8.51 -2.96 3.85
CA ARG A 165 8.77 -1.72 4.59
C ARG A 165 9.08 -0.55 3.65
N ARG A 166 9.96 -0.75 2.67
CA ARG A 166 10.33 0.29 1.69
C ARG A 166 9.15 0.76 0.86
N VAL A 167 8.32 -0.17 0.38
CA VAL A 167 7.13 0.18 -0.41
C VAL A 167 6.13 0.98 0.41
N LEU A 168 5.94 0.63 1.69
CA LEU A 168 5.07 1.41 2.57
C LEU A 168 5.68 2.78 2.94
N GLU A 169 7.01 2.87 3.01
CA GLU A 169 7.75 4.11 3.30
C GLU A 169 7.62 5.12 2.16
N THR A 170 7.68 4.64 0.91
CA THR A 170 7.50 5.48 -0.29
C THR A 170 6.05 5.52 -0.79
N ASP A 171 5.11 4.98 -0.02
CA ASP A 171 3.67 4.88 -0.35
C ASP A 171 3.36 4.25 -1.72
N SER A 172 4.26 3.41 -2.23
CA SER A 172 4.20 2.87 -3.60
C SER A 172 3.37 1.59 -3.72
N LEU A 173 2.61 1.20 -2.69
CA LEU A 173 1.76 -0.01 -2.76
C LEU A 173 0.68 0.15 -3.84
N GLY A 174 0.09 1.35 -3.96
CA GLY A 174 -0.87 1.66 -5.02
C GLY A 174 -0.31 1.44 -6.42
N HIS A 175 0.98 1.73 -6.63
CA HIS A 175 1.64 1.56 -7.93
C HIS A 175 1.68 0.08 -8.32
N LEU A 176 1.89 -0.81 -7.35
CA LEU A 176 1.89 -2.26 -7.58
C LEU A 176 0.49 -2.80 -7.85
N LEU A 177 -0.53 -2.28 -7.17
CA LEU A 177 -1.93 -2.65 -7.42
C LEU A 177 -2.36 -2.24 -8.84
N VAL A 178 -2.01 -1.02 -9.24
CA VAL A 178 -2.23 -0.50 -10.60
C VAL A 178 -1.49 -1.33 -11.64
N LEU A 179 -0.21 -1.63 -11.38
CA LEU A 179 0.61 -2.43 -12.28
C LEU A 179 -0.01 -3.82 -12.49
N ARG A 180 -0.42 -4.48 -11.40
CA ARG A 180 -1.08 -5.78 -11.46
C ARG A 180 -2.41 -5.70 -12.23
N TRP A 181 -3.23 -4.70 -11.94
CA TRP A 181 -4.52 -4.52 -12.62
C TRP A 181 -4.36 -4.36 -14.14
N PHE A 182 -3.42 -3.51 -14.58
CA PHE A 182 -3.15 -3.32 -16.00
C PHE A 182 -2.45 -4.53 -16.64
N ALA A 183 -1.56 -5.21 -15.92
CA ALA A 183 -0.93 -6.43 -16.39
C ALA A 183 -1.99 -7.51 -16.69
N GLU A 184 -2.95 -7.72 -15.78
CA GLU A 184 -4.05 -8.67 -16.02
C GLU A 184 -5.00 -8.21 -17.15
N LEU A 185 -5.36 -6.93 -17.19
CA LEU A 185 -6.23 -6.40 -18.25
C LEU A 185 -5.64 -6.62 -19.64
N PHE A 186 -4.31 -6.47 -19.77
CA PHE A 186 -3.62 -6.48 -21.05
C PHE A 186 -2.75 -7.72 -21.31
N ASP A 187 -2.84 -8.74 -20.46
CA ASP A 187 -2.02 -9.97 -20.50
C ASP A 187 -2.03 -10.63 -21.89
N TYR A 188 -3.18 -10.62 -22.56
CA TYR A 188 -3.37 -11.20 -23.89
C TYR A 188 -3.35 -10.20 -25.05
N THR A 189 -3.35 -8.90 -24.77
CA THR A 189 -3.59 -7.84 -25.77
C THR A 189 -2.38 -6.95 -26.03
N GLY A 190 -1.26 -7.22 -25.35
CA GLY A 190 0.05 -6.78 -25.81
C GLY A 190 0.80 -5.85 -24.87
N LEU A 191 0.54 -5.84 -23.56
CA LEU A 191 1.43 -5.10 -22.67
C LEU A 191 2.85 -5.71 -22.74
N VAL A 192 3.82 -4.93 -23.21
CA VAL A 192 5.23 -5.34 -23.30
C VAL A 192 5.91 -5.21 -21.94
N GLY A 193 5.56 -4.17 -21.19
CA GLY A 193 6.11 -3.93 -19.87
C GLY A 193 5.34 -2.88 -19.10
N ALA A 194 5.49 -2.92 -17.78
CA ALA A 194 5.02 -1.86 -16.90
C ALA A 194 6.10 -1.53 -15.88
N HIS A 195 6.37 -0.24 -15.68
CA HIS A 195 7.51 0.26 -14.93
C HIS A 195 7.06 1.28 -13.88
N PRO A 196 7.29 1.03 -12.58
CA PRO A 196 6.95 2.00 -11.54
C PRO A 196 8.03 3.09 -11.40
N GLY A 197 7.62 4.33 -11.14
CA GLY A 197 8.49 5.46 -10.76
C GLY A 197 9.49 5.84 -11.86
N VAL A 198 9.00 6.23 -13.04
CA VAL A 198 9.83 6.57 -14.19
C VAL A 198 9.88 8.08 -14.40
N THR A 199 11.09 8.64 -14.36
CA THR A 199 11.34 10.05 -14.68
C THR A 199 11.71 10.22 -16.14
N PHE A 200 11.12 11.21 -16.80
CA PHE A 200 11.37 11.58 -18.18
C PHE A 200 12.15 12.89 -18.24
N THR A 201 13.19 12.90 -19.07
CA THR A 201 14.04 14.07 -19.31
C THR A 201 14.07 14.38 -20.80
N ASP A 202 13.93 15.64 -21.16
CA ASP A 202 14.08 16.10 -22.53
C ASP A 202 15.55 15.92 -22.96
N PRO A 203 15.85 15.12 -23.99
CA PRO A 203 17.22 14.85 -24.41
C PRO A 203 17.93 16.08 -25.00
N THR A 204 17.17 17.06 -25.49
CA THR A 204 17.71 18.28 -26.10
C THR A 204 18.12 19.29 -25.05
N THR A 205 17.29 19.47 -24.02
CA THR A 205 17.51 20.48 -22.97
C THR A 205 18.11 19.91 -21.68
N GLY A 206 18.06 18.59 -21.50
CA GLY A 206 18.46 17.89 -20.28
C GLY A 206 17.55 18.17 -19.07
N LYS A 207 16.38 18.77 -19.29
CA LYS A 207 15.45 19.15 -18.22
C LYS A 207 14.43 18.05 -17.96
N ASP A 208 13.99 17.95 -16.71
CA ASP A 208 12.90 17.07 -16.30
C ASP A 208 11.59 17.50 -16.97
N VAL A 209 10.96 16.56 -17.67
CA VAL A 209 9.63 16.70 -18.28
C VAL A 209 8.55 16.34 -17.28
N GLY A 210 8.80 15.29 -16.49
CA GLY A 210 7.89 14.81 -15.46
C GLY A 210 8.27 13.43 -14.95
N GLU A 211 7.54 12.96 -13.95
CA GLU A 211 7.63 11.61 -13.41
C GLU A 211 6.24 10.97 -13.53
N ALA A 212 6.21 9.69 -13.87
CA ALA A 212 5.00 8.87 -13.80
C ALA A 212 5.15 7.82 -12.71
N ASP A 213 4.11 7.69 -11.88
CA ASP A 213 4.04 6.67 -10.84
C ASP A 213 4.10 5.26 -11.42
N VAL A 214 3.45 5.04 -12.58
CA VAL A 214 3.58 3.85 -13.42
C VAL A 214 3.56 4.23 -14.90
N ILE A 215 4.44 3.61 -15.69
CA ILE A 215 4.43 3.66 -17.16
C ILE A 215 4.07 2.30 -17.71
N LEU A 216 3.12 2.28 -18.65
CA LEU A 216 2.80 1.11 -19.46
C LEU A 216 3.47 1.25 -20.83
N LEU A 217 4.05 0.16 -21.35
CA LEU A 217 4.67 0.09 -22.67
C LEU A 217 3.93 -0.95 -23.53
N PHE A 218 3.48 -0.52 -24.71
CA PHE A 218 2.78 -1.36 -25.69
C PHE A 218 3.67 -1.72 -26.89
N PRO A 219 3.30 -2.71 -27.73
CA PRO A 219 4.17 -3.25 -28.78
C PRO A 219 4.36 -2.29 -29.95
N ASN A 220 3.43 -1.34 -30.11
CA ASN A 220 3.52 -0.26 -31.07
C ASN A 220 4.46 0.88 -30.61
N GLY A 221 5.04 0.78 -29.41
CA GLY A 221 5.92 1.79 -28.83
C GLY A 221 5.18 2.84 -28.00
N ASP A 222 3.85 2.76 -27.89
CA ASP A 222 3.10 3.71 -27.08
C ASP A 222 3.50 3.58 -25.61
N LEU A 223 3.78 4.74 -25.01
CA LEU A 223 4.00 4.90 -23.58
C LEU A 223 2.76 5.53 -22.98
N VAL A 224 2.21 4.91 -21.94
CA VAL A 224 1.01 5.42 -21.28
C VAL A 224 1.31 5.72 -19.82
N PRO A 225 1.20 6.99 -19.39
CA PRO A 225 1.41 7.38 -18.01
C PRO A 225 0.19 7.10 -17.14
N VAL A 226 0.48 6.60 -15.94
CA VAL A 226 -0.50 6.41 -14.88
C VAL A 226 -0.02 7.13 -13.63
N GLU A 227 -0.89 8.00 -13.13
CA GLU A 227 -0.69 8.71 -11.87
C GLU A 227 -1.46 7.99 -10.76
N VAL A 228 -0.85 7.82 -9.59
CA VAL A 228 -1.44 7.12 -8.45
C VAL A 228 -1.45 8.01 -7.22
N LYS A 229 -2.63 8.20 -6.63
CA LYS A 229 -2.79 8.93 -5.38
C LYS A 229 -3.41 8.07 -4.31
N ARG A 230 -2.87 8.17 -3.10
CA ARG A 230 -3.47 7.46 -1.97
C ARG A 230 -4.86 7.96 -1.62
N ARG A 231 -5.09 9.27 -1.80
CA ARG A 231 -6.35 9.92 -1.49
C ARG A 231 -6.73 10.91 -2.58
N ILE A 232 -8.04 11.12 -2.74
CA ILE A 232 -8.58 12.14 -3.66
C ILE A 232 -8.07 13.54 -3.34
N ALA A 233 -7.78 13.85 -2.07
CA ALA A 233 -7.19 15.12 -1.66
C ALA A 233 -5.78 15.37 -2.24
N GLY A 234 -5.11 14.33 -2.75
CA GLY A 234 -3.85 14.42 -3.48
C GLY A 234 -4.00 14.64 -4.98
N VAL A 235 -5.23 14.65 -5.50
CA VAL A 235 -5.55 15.01 -6.88
C VAL A 235 -5.87 16.50 -6.91
N ASP A 236 -4.85 17.32 -7.17
CA ASP A 236 -4.99 18.77 -7.29
C ASP A 236 -4.81 19.24 -8.75
N PRO A 237 -5.20 20.49 -9.09
CA PRO A 237 -5.06 21.01 -10.45
C PRO A 237 -3.63 20.99 -10.98
N ARG A 238 -2.62 21.09 -10.09
CA ARG A 238 -1.22 21.03 -10.47
C ARG A 238 -0.84 19.63 -10.93
N THR A 239 -1.24 18.61 -10.18
CA THR A 239 -1.03 17.20 -10.49
C THR A 239 -1.64 16.87 -11.86
N LEU A 240 -2.89 17.28 -12.09
CA LEU A 240 -3.57 17.07 -13.37
C LEU A 240 -2.84 17.78 -14.53
N SER A 241 -2.37 19.01 -14.32
CA SER A 241 -1.61 19.75 -15.32
C SER A 241 -0.25 19.13 -15.64
N LEU A 242 0.46 18.60 -14.64
CA LEU A 242 1.73 17.89 -14.82
C LEU A 242 1.51 16.59 -15.60
N MET A 243 0.46 15.85 -15.24
CA MET A 243 0.04 14.65 -15.95
C MET A 243 -0.31 14.98 -17.40
N ASP A 244 -1.10 16.02 -17.68
CA ASP A 244 -1.41 16.44 -19.05
C ASP A 244 -0.16 16.80 -19.86
N THR A 245 0.78 17.51 -19.24
CA THR A 245 2.07 17.87 -19.87
C THR A 245 2.88 16.63 -20.20
N LEU A 246 2.96 15.66 -19.29
CA LEU A 246 3.67 14.42 -19.51
C LEU A 246 3.01 13.58 -20.61
N THR A 247 1.69 13.43 -20.57
CA THR A 247 0.93 12.70 -21.60
C THR A 247 1.10 13.33 -22.98
N GLU A 248 1.17 14.67 -23.09
CA GLU A 248 1.51 15.37 -24.35
C GLU A 248 2.94 15.10 -24.80
N ALA A 249 3.91 15.21 -23.90
CA ALA A 249 5.32 14.98 -24.24
C ALA A 249 5.62 13.55 -24.67
N LEU A 250 4.86 12.57 -24.15
CA LEU A 250 4.96 11.16 -24.54
C LEU A 250 4.12 10.82 -25.78
N GLU A 251 3.35 11.77 -26.32
CA GLU A 251 2.36 11.53 -27.38
C GLU A 251 1.41 10.36 -27.03
N ALA A 252 1.13 10.18 -25.74
CA ALA A 252 0.43 9.01 -25.25
C ALA A 252 -1.03 8.99 -25.75
N PRO A 253 -1.54 7.82 -26.19
CA PRO A 253 -2.89 7.72 -26.76
C PRO A 253 -4.00 7.92 -25.72
N TRP A 254 -3.68 7.69 -24.45
CA TRP A 254 -4.55 7.88 -23.28
C TRP A 254 -3.67 7.96 -22.03
N ASP A 255 -4.27 8.32 -20.90
CA ASP A 255 -3.65 8.27 -19.57
C ASP A 255 -4.61 7.70 -18.53
N ALA A 256 -4.10 7.37 -17.34
CA ALA A 256 -4.94 6.88 -16.25
C ALA A 256 -4.60 7.55 -14.92
N LEU A 257 -5.63 7.78 -14.11
CA LEU A 257 -5.51 8.30 -12.75
C LEU A 257 -6.12 7.29 -11.78
N ALA A 258 -5.30 6.78 -10.88
CA ALA A 258 -5.72 5.82 -9.87
C ALA A 258 -5.76 6.47 -8.49
N VAL A 259 -6.82 6.22 -7.72
CA VAL A 259 -6.93 6.64 -6.32
C VAL A 259 -7.13 5.41 -5.44
N THR A 260 -6.28 5.17 -4.45
CA THR A 260 -6.43 4.02 -3.53
C THR A 260 -7.47 4.30 -2.42
N GLN A 261 -8.69 4.61 -2.85
CA GLN A 261 -9.88 4.74 -2.03
C GLN A 261 -11.07 4.13 -2.79
N PRO A 262 -12.13 3.69 -2.09
CA PRO A 262 -13.36 3.26 -2.75
C PRO A 262 -13.99 4.37 -3.58
N ALA A 263 -14.55 4.05 -4.76
CA ALA A 263 -15.14 5.04 -5.66
C ALA A 263 -16.27 5.86 -4.99
N ARG A 264 -17.04 5.21 -4.10
CA ARG A 264 -18.10 5.87 -3.32
C ARG A 264 -17.60 7.01 -2.42
N ASP A 265 -16.32 6.99 -2.06
CA ASP A 265 -15.69 7.95 -1.15
C ASP A 265 -14.89 9.03 -1.93
N CYS A 266 -14.91 8.99 -3.26
CA CYS A 266 -14.25 9.96 -4.13
C CYS A 266 -15.09 10.35 -5.37
N PRO A 267 -16.36 10.78 -5.22
CA PRO A 267 -17.19 11.21 -6.34
C PRO A 267 -16.59 12.39 -7.14
N GLU A 268 -15.73 13.19 -6.50
CA GLU A 268 -15.01 14.32 -7.10
C GLU A 268 -13.99 13.90 -8.16
N LEU A 269 -13.68 12.60 -8.27
CA LEU A 269 -12.81 12.08 -9.32
C LEU A 269 -13.51 12.05 -10.69
N THR A 270 -14.84 11.87 -10.71
CA THR A 270 -15.65 11.67 -11.93
C THR A 270 -15.46 12.76 -12.99
N PRO A 271 -15.43 14.08 -12.64
CA PRO A 271 -15.20 15.15 -13.61
C PRO A 271 -13.83 15.10 -14.31
N HIS A 272 -12.87 14.32 -13.80
CA HIS A 272 -11.54 14.16 -14.40
C HIS A 272 -11.49 13.04 -15.45
N ARG A 273 -12.55 12.23 -15.59
CA ARG A 273 -12.68 11.29 -16.71
C ARG A 273 -12.74 12.06 -18.02
N ARG A 274 -12.03 11.57 -19.04
CA ARG A 274 -12.16 12.08 -20.41
C ARG A 274 -12.51 10.93 -21.32
N ASP A 275 -13.57 11.11 -22.11
CA ASP A 275 -13.98 10.15 -23.13
C ASP A 275 -13.62 10.66 -24.54
N MET A 276 -13.65 9.75 -25.51
CA MET A 276 -13.46 10.08 -26.93
C MET A 276 -14.49 11.13 -27.41
N PRO A 277 -14.14 12.04 -28.33
CA PRO A 277 -12.94 12.05 -29.19
C PRO A 277 -11.70 12.75 -28.59
N ALA A 278 -11.81 13.32 -27.38
CA ALA A 278 -10.64 13.83 -26.68
C ALA A 278 -9.74 12.67 -26.24
N ARG A 279 -8.47 12.96 -25.95
CA ARG A 279 -7.55 11.97 -25.38
C ARG A 279 -8.14 11.40 -24.08
N CYS A 280 -8.35 10.09 -24.05
CA CYS A 280 -9.05 9.44 -22.96
C CYS A 280 -8.24 9.50 -21.65
N ARG A 281 -8.92 9.71 -20.53
CA ARG A 281 -8.39 9.57 -19.18
C ARG A 281 -9.24 8.55 -18.43
N PHE A 282 -8.65 7.39 -18.15
CA PHE A 282 -9.31 6.38 -17.32
C PHE A 282 -9.14 6.68 -15.84
N LEU A 283 -10.15 6.32 -15.06
CA LEU A 283 -10.15 6.46 -13.62
C LEU A 283 -10.17 5.08 -12.97
N LEU A 284 -9.29 4.86 -12.01
CA LEU A 284 -9.23 3.63 -11.22
C LEU A 284 -9.36 3.96 -9.74
N THR A 285 -10.04 3.07 -9.01
CA THR A 285 -10.25 3.17 -7.56
C THR A 285 -10.03 1.82 -6.90
N ASP A 286 -10.09 1.73 -5.58
CA ASP A 286 -10.03 0.45 -4.85
C ASP A 286 -11.10 -0.56 -5.30
N ASP A 287 -12.17 -0.09 -5.93
CA ASP A 287 -13.22 -0.94 -6.46
C ASP A 287 -12.67 -1.82 -7.60
N GLN A 288 -11.82 -1.26 -8.47
CA GLN A 288 -11.13 -1.99 -9.54
C GLN A 288 -9.79 -2.58 -9.07
N LEU A 289 -8.98 -1.82 -8.32
CA LEU A 289 -7.61 -2.21 -7.96
C LEU A 289 -7.55 -3.46 -7.07
N HIS A 290 -8.62 -3.76 -6.35
CA HIS A 290 -8.74 -4.96 -5.50
C HIS A 290 -9.58 -6.08 -6.13
N ASP A 291 -9.87 -6.03 -7.43
CA ASP A 291 -10.60 -7.13 -8.09
C ASP A 291 -9.72 -8.37 -8.23
N ASP A 292 -10.24 -9.54 -7.82
CA ASP A 292 -9.48 -10.80 -7.88
C ASP A 292 -9.12 -11.20 -9.33
N ASP A 293 -9.98 -10.85 -10.29
CA ASP A 293 -9.84 -11.23 -11.69
C ASP A 293 -10.16 -10.01 -12.56
N VAL A 294 -9.16 -9.47 -13.26
CA VAL A 294 -9.37 -8.38 -14.23
C VAL A 294 -9.56 -8.98 -15.62
N PHE A 295 -10.78 -8.93 -16.15
CA PHE A 295 -11.04 -9.41 -17.50
C PHE A 295 -11.92 -8.44 -18.29
N TRP A 296 -11.64 -8.33 -19.59
CA TRP A 296 -12.48 -7.59 -20.52
C TRP A 296 -13.54 -8.53 -21.10
N SER A 297 -14.79 -8.44 -20.65
CA SER A 297 -15.92 -9.07 -21.36
C SER A 297 -16.41 -8.21 -22.53
N MET A 298 -16.79 -8.86 -23.64
CA MET A 298 -17.38 -8.16 -24.78
C MET A 298 -18.65 -7.40 -24.34
N GLY A 299 -18.67 -6.09 -24.56
CA GLY A 299 -19.79 -5.21 -24.20
C GLY A 299 -19.72 -4.63 -22.78
N THR A 300 -18.68 -4.91 -21.99
CA THR A 300 -18.45 -4.27 -20.69
C THR A 300 -17.32 -3.26 -20.77
N ASP A 301 -17.46 -2.14 -20.04
CA ASP A 301 -16.38 -1.17 -19.82
C ASP A 301 -15.63 -1.53 -18.52
N PRO A 302 -14.39 -2.06 -18.57
CA PRO A 302 -13.62 -2.37 -17.37
C PRO A 302 -13.22 -1.11 -16.58
N PHE A 303 -13.38 0.08 -17.16
CA PHE A 303 -13.16 1.39 -16.54
C PHE A 303 -14.47 2.07 -16.15
N ALA A 304 -15.59 1.34 -16.13
CA ALA A 304 -16.87 1.88 -15.73
C ALA A 304 -16.82 2.42 -14.29
N TRP A 305 -17.39 3.61 -14.09
CA TRP A 305 -17.60 4.14 -12.74
C TRP A 305 -18.81 3.46 -12.11
N ALA A 306 -18.56 2.37 -11.39
CA ALA A 306 -19.58 1.59 -10.70
C ALA A 306 -19.25 1.44 -9.21
N PRO A 307 -19.51 2.49 -8.39
CA PRO A 307 -19.17 2.48 -6.98
C PRO A 307 -19.80 1.31 -6.22
N ARG A 308 -18.96 0.52 -5.54
CA ARG A 308 -19.40 -0.58 -4.69
C ARG A 308 -19.98 -0.06 -3.38
N THR A 309 -21.03 -0.73 -2.94
CA THR A 309 -21.58 -0.59 -1.61
C THR A 309 -20.66 -1.23 -0.56
N ALA A 310 -20.82 -0.79 0.69
CA ALA A 310 -20.08 -1.39 1.82
C ALA A 310 -20.44 -2.87 2.08
N GLU A 311 -21.59 -3.37 1.57
CA GLU A 311 -21.90 -4.80 1.64
C GLU A 311 -21.15 -5.59 0.56
N GLU A 312 -21.09 -5.08 -0.67
CA GLU A 312 -20.32 -5.71 -1.76
C GLU A 312 -18.83 -5.79 -1.41
N ASP A 313 -18.28 -4.76 -0.76
CA ASP A 313 -16.90 -4.82 -0.24
C ASP A 313 -16.70 -5.90 0.80
N ARG A 314 -17.67 -6.08 1.71
CA ARG A 314 -17.62 -7.14 2.72
C ARG A 314 -17.71 -8.51 2.08
N GLU A 315 -18.53 -8.67 1.04
CA GLU A 315 -18.60 -9.92 0.29
C GLU A 315 -17.29 -10.23 -0.47
N ARG A 316 -16.67 -9.22 -1.09
CA ARG A 316 -15.34 -9.34 -1.71
C ARG A 316 -14.29 -9.78 -0.70
N GLN A 317 -14.24 -9.17 0.48
CA GLN A 317 -13.32 -9.57 1.55
C GLN A 317 -13.56 -11.02 1.99
N ARG A 318 -14.83 -11.45 2.13
CA ARG A 318 -15.16 -12.86 2.42
C ARG A 318 -14.75 -13.80 1.29
N LYS A 319 -14.88 -13.39 0.03
CA LYS A 319 -14.42 -14.16 -1.14
C LYS A 319 -12.90 -14.35 -1.08
N PHE A 320 -12.13 -13.28 -0.87
CA PHE A 320 -10.68 -13.34 -0.71
C PHE A 320 -10.25 -14.34 0.37
N VAL A 321 -10.86 -14.27 1.57
CA VAL A 321 -10.57 -15.21 2.68
C VAL A 321 -10.82 -16.66 2.26
N ARG A 322 -11.90 -16.94 1.51
CA ARG A 322 -12.19 -18.28 0.98
C ARG A 322 -11.18 -18.75 -0.06
N THR A 323 -10.64 -17.83 -0.87
CA THR A 323 -9.66 -18.16 -1.92
C THR A 323 -8.31 -18.56 -1.34
N ILE A 324 -7.86 -17.91 -0.26
CA ILE A 324 -6.57 -18.21 0.36
C ILE A 324 -6.62 -19.36 1.38
N ARG A 325 -7.83 -19.77 1.77
CA ARG A 325 -8.09 -20.90 2.67
C ARG A 325 -7.63 -22.21 2.10
#